data_AF-A0A938WG26-F1
#
_entry.id   AF-A0A938WG26-F1
#
_cell.length_a   1.000
_cell.length_b   1.000
_cell.length_c   1.000
_cell.angle_alpha   90.00
_cell.angle_beta   90.00
_cell.angle_gamma   90.00
#
_symmetry.space_group_name_H-M   'P 1'
#
loop_
_entity.id
_entity.type
_entity.pdbx_description
1 polymer ?
#
loop_
_entity_poly.entity_id
_entity_poly.type
_entity_poly.pdbx_seq_one_letter_code
_entity_poly.pdbx_strand_id
1 'polypeptide(L)'
;MSEYQYYEFQAIDRPLTAKEMSALRSYSTRARITPTSFVNDYSYGSFKGNESGWMEKYFDAFLYLANWGTRVLKLRLPSRLLDAATARSYCGGGSAFVREKAGQVILTWLSEEEEGDDLAEGEGQLSSMISVRAELARGDLRALYLGWLLRAQTGELDDGETEPPVPPGLGQLSGSLESLAGLLRIDGDLLQVAAEASPPIGETGLNRDEVCAWVGTVPVREKDEIITNLLVDADHAQLAELLQQFLKERTGNGGAATTDRTVGQLLRAAEVRATERRRIEAGRCAREKARREREVAIAREKHVDSLAARKDGL
;
A
#
# COMPACT_ATOMS: atom_id res chain seq x y z
N MET A 1 -1.26 15.81 -24.93
CA MET A 1 -2.26 15.30 -23.97
C MET A 1 -2.51 16.38 -22.95
N SER A 2 -3.75 16.59 -22.51
CA SER A 2 -4.07 17.53 -21.43
C SER A 2 -3.53 16.99 -20.11
N GLU A 3 -2.84 17.82 -19.35
CA GLU A 3 -2.36 17.50 -17.99
C GLU A 3 -3.56 17.18 -17.10
N TYR A 4 -3.56 16.02 -16.44
CA TYR A 4 -4.56 15.65 -15.44
C TYR A 4 -3.87 15.30 -14.13
N GLN A 5 -4.36 15.92 -13.06
CA GLN A 5 -3.86 15.71 -11.70
C GLN A 5 -5.02 15.55 -10.72
N TYR A 6 -4.93 14.50 -9.91
CA TYR A 6 -5.86 14.18 -8.82
C TYR A 6 -5.18 14.46 -7.48
N TYR A 7 -5.84 15.21 -6.60
CA TYR A 7 -5.40 15.44 -5.23
C TYR A 7 -6.52 15.05 -4.27
N GLU A 8 -6.23 14.17 -3.34
CA GLU A 8 -7.15 13.78 -2.28
C GLU A 8 -6.45 13.82 -0.92
N PHE A 9 -7.07 14.48 0.04
CA PHE A 9 -6.66 14.49 1.44
C PHE A 9 -7.80 13.94 2.30
N GLN A 10 -7.47 13.16 3.32
CA GLN A 10 -8.42 12.64 4.30
C GLN A 10 -7.99 12.94 5.74
N ALA A 11 -8.96 13.35 6.56
CA ALA A 11 -8.81 13.55 7.99
C ALA A 11 -9.52 12.39 8.72
N ILE A 12 -8.76 11.65 9.52
CA ILE A 12 -9.16 10.38 10.14
C ILE A 12 -9.33 10.57 11.64
N ASP A 13 -8.35 11.19 12.29
CA ASP A 13 -8.32 11.29 13.76
C ASP A 13 -9.31 12.34 14.27
N ARG A 14 -9.45 13.45 13.53
CA ARG A 14 -10.41 14.50 13.85
C ARG A 14 -11.05 15.07 12.58
N PRO A 15 -12.37 15.31 12.58
CA PRO A 15 -12.99 16.05 11.50
C PRO A 15 -12.52 17.51 11.50
N LEU A 16 -12.45 18.09 10.31
CA LEU A 16 -12.18 19.49 10.07
C LEU A 16 -13.29 20.36 10.64
N THR A 17 -12.90 21.43 11.33
CA THR A 17 -13.85 22.44 11.81
C THR A 17 -14.35 23.32 10.66
N ALA A 18 -15.49 24.01 10.86
CA ALA A 18 -16.01 24.96 9.87
C ALA A 18 -15.01 26.06 9.49
N LYS A 19 -14.20 26.52 10.45
CA LYS A 19 -13.13 27.51 10.21
C LYS A 19 -12.03 26.95 9.33
N GLU A 20 -11.61 25.71 9.57
CA GLU A 20 -10.57 25.03 8.77
C GLU A 20 -11.06 24.74 7.35
N MET A 21 -12.29 24.25 7.20
CA MET A 21 -12.89 24.06 5.88
C MET A 21 -13.01 25.37 5.10
N SER A 22 -13.38 26.47 5.77
CA SER A 22 -13.41 27.81 5.14
C SER A 22 -12.02 28.27 4.68
N ALA A 23 -10.99 28.03 5.49
CA ALA A 23 -9.61 28.31 5.11
C ALA A 23 -9.18 27.49 3.89
N LEU A 24 -9.49 26.19 3.84
CA LEU A 24 -9.17 25.32 2.70
C LEU A 24 -9.90 25.74 1.41
N ARG A 25 -11.16 26.20 1.53
CA ARG A 25 -11.94 26.76 0.39
C ARG A 25 -11.26 27.97 -0.26
N SER A 26 -10.44 28.72 0.47
CA SER A 26 -9.71 29.86 -0.09
C SER A 26 -8.63 29.45 -1.10
N TYR A 27 -8.15 28.20 -1.06
CA TYR A 27 -7.10 27.70 -1.96
C TYR A 27 -7.65 27.07 -3.24
N SER A 28 -8.87 26.54 -3.21
CA SER A 28 -9.53 25.99 -4.40
C SER A 28 -11.04 26.15 -4.32
N THR A 29 -11.61 26.81 -5.33
CA THR A 29 -13.06 26.96 -5.49
C THR A 29 -13.72 25.74 -6.11
N ARG A 30 -12.95 24.84 -6.73
CA ARG A 30 -13.43 23.63 -7.40
C ARG A 30 -13.34 22.38 -6.52
N ALA A 31 -12.61 22.45 -5.41
CA ALA A 31 -12.42 21.32 -4.53
C ALA A 31 -13.74 20.92 -3.84
N ARG A 32 -13.97 19.60 -3.76
CA ARG A 32 -14.99 19.01 -2.90
C ARG A 32 -14.41 18.92 -1.49
N ILE A 33 -15.01 19.65 -0.54
CA ILE A 33 -14.52 19.75 0.85
C ILE A 33 -15.63 19.32 1.80
N THR A 34 -15.33 18.31 2.61
CA THR A 34 -16.18 17.76 3.66
C THR A 34 -15.43 17.83 5.00
N PRO A 35 -16.08 17.53 6.14
CA PRO A 35 -15.38 17.44 7.42
C PRO A 35 -14.26 16.40 7.46
N THR A 36 -14.24 15.41 6.56
CA THR A 36 -13.24 14.34 6.56
C THR A 36 -12.40 14.28 5.29
N SER A 37 -12.68 15.11 4.28
CA SER A 37 -11.97 15.05 3.00
C SER A 37 -11.84 16.38 2.29
N PHE A 38 -10.77 16.49 1.50
CA PHE A 38 -10.58 17.51 0.48
C PHE A 38 -10.16 16.79 -0.81
N VAL A 39 -10.96 16.93 -1.86
CA VAL A 39 -10.68 16.31 -3.17
C VAL A 39 -10.65 17.41 -4.22
N ASN A 40 -9.65 17.40 -5.09
CA ASN A 40 -9.58 18.33 -6.20
C ASN A 40 -8.93 17.72 -7.44
N ASP A 41 -9.54 18.01 -8.58
CA ASP A 41 -9.14 17.56 -9.91
C ASP A 41 -8.68 18.77 -10.73
N TYR A 42 -7.50 18.68 -11.34
CA TYR A 42 -6.97 19.71 -12.22
C TYR A 42 -6.77 19.17 -13.63
N SER A 43 -7.32 19.88 -14.62
CA SER A 43 -7.08 19.64 -16.06
C SER A 43 -6.21 20.72 -16.71
N TYR A 44 -5.82 21.75 -15.94
CA TYR A 44 -4.91 22.82 -16.31
C TYR A 44 -4.41 23.54 -15.04
N GLY A 45 -3.10 23.76 -14.92
CA GLY A 45 -2.46 24.39 -13.75
C GLY A 45 -2.09 23.43 -12.62
N SER A 46 -1.53 23.95 -11.53
CA SER A 46 -1.04 23.16 -10.39
C SER A 46 -1.79 23.46 -9.09
N PHE A 47 -1.68 22.54 -8.13
CA PHE A 47 -2.16 22.75 -6.76
C PHE A 47 -1.45 23.94 -6.11
N LYS A 48 -2.24 24.86 -5.54
CA LYS A 48 -1.73 26.10 -4.93
C LYS A 48 -1.51 26.03 -3.42
N GLY A 49 -1.84 24.89 -2.81
CA GLY A 49 -1.68 24.69 -1.37
C GLY A 49 -0.28 24.20 -1.00
N ASN A 50 0.07 24.33 0.28
CA ASN A 50 1.26 23.68 0.82
C ASN A 50 0.85 22.30 1.37
N GLU A 51 1.06 21.28 0.54
CA GLU A 51 0.71 19.89 0.82
C GLU A 51 1.31 19.39 2.14
N SER A 52 2.59 19.66 2.39
CA SER A 52 3.26 19.26 3.63
C SER A 52 2.69 19.99 4.85
N GLY A 53 2.43 21.29 4.73
CA GLY A 53 1.79 22.06 5.81
C GLY A 53 0.36 21.61 6.11
N TRP A 54 -0.36 21.09 5.10
CA TRP A 54 -1.72 20.58 5.25
C TRP A 54 -1.73 19.22 5.93
N MET A 55 -0.81 18.32 5.58
CA MET A 55 -0.60 17.07 6.31
C MET A 55 -0.23 17.33 7.77
N GLU A 56 0.64 18.31 8.05
CA GLU A 56 1.01 18.63 9.43
C GLU A 56 -0.17 19.14 10.27
N LYS A 57 -1.11 19.87 9.66
CA LYS A 57 -2.12 20.62 10.41
C LYS A 57 -3.52 20.00 10.40
N TYR A 58 -3.92 19.45 9.25
CA TYR A 58 -5.33 19.17 8.95
C TYR A 58 -5.61 17.70 8.64
N PHE A 59 -4.70 17.03 7.94
CA PHE A 59 -4.99 15.73 7.31
C PHE A 59 -4.07 14.63 7.80
N ASP A 60 -4.56 13.40 7.72
CA ASP A 60 -3.86 12.18 8.15
C ASP A 60 -3.41 11.33 6.98
N ALA A 61 -4.04 11.48 5.81
CA ALA A 61 -3.69 10.78 4.60
C ALA A 61 -3.78 11.70 3.38
N PHE A 62 -2.93 11.45 2.40
CA PHE A 62 -2.88 12.19 1.14
C PHE A 62 -2.56 11.26 -0.03
N LEU A 63 -3.26 11.45 -1.13
CA LEU A 63 -3.02 10.81 -2.42
C LEU A 63 -2.89 11.87 -3.52
N TYR A 64 -1.86 11.71 -4.33
CA TYR A 64 -1.68 12.42 -5.59
C TYR A 64 -1.49 11.43 -6.73
N LEU A 65 -2.20 11.66 -7.82
CA LEU A 65 -2.02 10.92 -9.06
C LEU A 65 -1.93 11.90 -10.22
N ALA A 66 -1.00 11.64 -11.13
CA ALA A 66 -0.90 12.37 -12.37
C ALA A 66 -0.93 11.42 -13.56
N ASN A 67 -1.51 11.89 -14.67
CA ASN A 67 -1.59 11.09 -15.90
C ASN A 67 -0.25 10.93 -16.64
N TRP A 68 0.83 11.54 -16.15
CA TRP A 68 2.21 11.28 -16.59
C TRP A 68 2.94 10.31 -15.65
N GLY A 69 2.20 9.58 -14.81
CA GLY A 69 2.73 8.43 -14.08
C GLY A 69 3.22 8.68 -12.66
N THR A 70 3.29 9.94 -12.19
CA THR A 70 3.62 10.25 -10.79
C THR A 70 2.47 9.87 -9.86
N ARG A 71 2.77 9.08 -8.83
CA ARG A 71 1.84 8.66 -7.77
C ARG A 71 2.49 8.92 -6.42
N VAL A 72 1.80 9.64 -5.53
CA VAL A 72 2.28 9.91 -4.17
C VAL A 72 1.24 9.53 -3.14
N LEU A 73 1.62 8.70 -2.17
CA LEU A 73 0.83 8.45 -0.96
C LEU A 73 1.58 8.99 0.26
N LYS A 74 0.87 9.70 1.13
CA LYS A 74 1.38 10.06 2.45
C LYS A 74 0.44 9.64 3.55
N LEU A 75 1.01 9.10 4.62
CA LEU A 75 0.29 8.74 5.83
C LEU A 75 0.96 9.38 7.04
N ARG A 76 0.16 10.05 7.87
CA ARG A 76 0.60 10.67 9.12
C ARG A 76 0.15 9.85 10.31
N LEU A 77 1.08 9.52 11.20
CA LEU A 77 0.82 8.83 12.45
C LEU A 77 1.52 9.55 13.62
N PRO A 78 0.94 9.51 14.83
CA PRO A 78 1.66 9.90 16.04
C PRO A 78 2.95 9.09 16.22
N SER A 79 4.05 9.73 16.66
CA SER A 79 5.36 9.09 16.82
C SER A 79 5.39 7.98 17.88
N ARG A 80 4.43 8.00 18.81
CA ARG A 80 4.23 6.91 19.80
C ARG A 80 3.70 5.61 19.19
N LEU A 81 3.02 5.69 18.04
CA LEU A 81 2.50 4.53 17.33
C LEU A 81 3.48 4.00 16.29
N LEU A 82 4.21 4.89 15.65
CA LEU A 82 5.25 4.54 14.69
C LEU A 82 6.52 5.32 15.03
N ASP A 83 7.52 4.60 15.54
CA ASP A 83 8.82 5.18 15.80
C ASP A 83 9.51 5.58 14.49
N ALA A 84 10.03 6.80 14.46
CA ALA A 84 10.61 7.37 13.26
C ALA A 84 11.95 6.73 12.89
N ALA A 85 12.70 6.19 13.85
CA ALA A 85 13.94 5.46 13.54
C ALA A 85 13.65 4.12 12.87
N THR A 86 12.65 3.38 13.38
CA THR A 86 12.13 2.15 12.77
C THR A 86 11.58 2.43 11.37
N ALA A 87 10.86 3.53 11.18
CA ALA A 87 10.33 3.89 9.88
C ALA A 87 11.46 4.26 8.87
N ARG A 88 12.50 4.97 9.34
CA ARG A 88 13.66 5.37 8.52
C ARG A 88 14.55 4.20 8.09
N SER A 89 14.59 3.09 8.85
CA SER A 89 15.39 1.92 8.45
C SER A 89 14.89 1.27 7.15
N TYR A 90 13.59 1.38 6.87
CA TYR A 90 12.99 0.94 5.60
C TYR A 90 12.88 2.09 4.59
N CYS A 91 12.42 3.26 5.05
CA CYS A 91 12.07 4.41 4.22
C CYS A 91 13.04 5.58 4.44
N GLY A 92 14.24 5.49 3.87
CA GLY A 92 15.29 6.52 3.96
C GLY A 92 15.75 7.11 2.62
N GLY A 93 15.03 6.86 1.52
CA GLY A 93 15.45 7.21 0.16
C GLY A 93 14.65 8.35 -0.48
N GLY A 94 14.60 8.38 -1.81
CA GLY A 94 13.79 9.33 -2.59
C GLY A 94 12.36 8.83 -2.81
N SER A 95 12.22 7.56 -3.13
CA SER A 95 10.94 6.90 -3.46
C SER A 95 10.14 6.52 -2.22
N ALA A 96 10.80 6.34 -1.07
CA ALA A 96 10.12 6.13 0.21
C ALA A 96 10.91 6.78 1.34
N PHE A 97 10.30 7.74 2.04
CA PHE A 97 10.97 8.50 3.10
C PHE A 97 10.05 8.92 4.23
N VAL A 98 10.68 9.29 5.35
CA VAL A 98 10.00 9.66 6.59
C VAL A 98 10.36 11.07 7.01
N ARG A 99 9.36 11.87 7.36
CA ARG A 99 9.55 13.16 8.03
C ARG A 99 8.92 13.13 9.41
N GLU A 100 9.65 13.66 10.38
CA GLU A 100 9.19 13.76 11.76
C GLU A 100 9.07 15.22 12.16
N LYS A 101 7.91 15.60 12.69
CA LYS A 101 7.67 16.97 13.14
C LYS A 101 6.58 17.00 14.20
N ALA A 102 6.81 17.73 15.29
CA ALA A 102 5.83 17.96 16.35
C ALA A 102 5.17 16.66 16.90
N GLY A 103 5.96 15.60 17.10
CA GLY A 103 5.46 14.30 17.59
C GLY A 103 4.62 13.52 16.58
N GLN A 104 4.71 13.88 15.30
CA GLN A 104 4.06 13.19 14.18
C GLN A 104 5.11 12.67 13.22
N VAL A 105 4.86 11.49 12.66
CA VAL A 105 5.64 10.82 11.63
C VAL A 105 4.80 10.82 10.36
N ILE A 106 5.36 11.37 9.29
CA ILE A 106 4.74 11.40 7.95
C ILE A 106 5.57 10.50 7.05
N LEU A 107 5.00 9.35 6.71
CA LEU A 107 5.51 8.46 5.66
C LEU A 107 5.11 9.01 4.31
N THR A 108 6.04 8.99 3.35
CA THR A 108 5.79 9.32 1.95
C THR A 108 6.31 8.21 1.07
N TRP A 109 5.47 7.73 0.16
CA TRP A 109 5.87 6.90 -0.97
C TRP A 109 5.62 7.67 -2.26
N LEU A 110 6.60 7.64 -3.14
CA LEU A 110 6.64 8.29 -4.45
C LEU A 110 6.98 7.22 -5.48
N SER A 111 6.06 6.95 -6.40
CA SER A 111 6.28 6.08 -7.55
C SER A 111 6.16 6.92 -8.82
N GLU A 112 7.20 6.94 -9.62
CA GLU A 112 7.26 7.64 -10.91
C GLU A 112 7.52 6.62 -12.01
N GLU A 113 6.77 6.72 -13.11
CA GLU A 113 6.95 5.88 -14.31
C GLU A 113 6.81 6.78 -15.53
N GLU A 114 7.86 6.85 -16.35
CA GLU A 114 7.91 7.77 -17.50
C GLU A 114 7.07 7.30 -18.71
N GLU A 115 6.62 6.03 -18.73
CA GLU A 115 6.00 5.39 -19.91
C GLU A 115 4.54 4.92 -19.71
N GLY A 116 3.82 5.45 -18.72
CA GLY A 116 2.43 5.04 -18.44
C GLY A 116 1.36 5.91 -19.11
N ASP A 117 0.54 5.31 -19.99
CA ASP A 117 -0.75 5.87 -20.45
C ASP A 117 -1.84 5.61 -19.38
N ASP A 118 -1.50 5.91 -18.13
CA ASP A 118 -2.37 5.65 -16.97
C ASP A 118 -3.51 6.68 -16.97
N LEU A 119 -4.70 6.22 -17.36
CA LEU A 119 -5.95 6.90 -17.05
C LEU A 119 -6.15 6.85 -15.54
N ALA A 120 -5.53 7.79 -14.82
CA ALA A 120 -5.57 7.89 -13.37
C ALA A 120 -6.98 8.26 -12.90
N GLU A 121 -7.91 7.30 -12.89
CA GLU A 121 -9.17 7.45 -12.16
C GLU A 121 -8.86 7.40 -10.67
N GLY A 122 -8.77 8.58 -10.04
CA GLY A 122 -8.34 8.71 -8.65
C GLY A 122 -9.41 8.42 -7.61
N GLU A 123 -10.70 8.47 -7.97
CA GLU A 123 -11.78 8.27 -7.00
C GLU A 123 -11.75 6.87 -6.37
N GLY A 124 -11.71 6.83 -5.04
CA GLY A 124 -11.79 5.59 -4.25
C GLY A 124 -10.46 4.90 -4.00
N GLN A 125 -9.36 5.34 -4.63
CA GLN A 125 -8.04 4.74 -4.42
C GLN A 125 -7.51 4.99 -3.00
N LEU A 126 -7.63 6.21 -2.46
CA LEU A 126 -7.15 6.45 -1.09
C LEU A 126 -7.95 5.64 -0.06
N SER A 127 -9.25 5.48 -0.29
CA SER A 127 -10.13 4.71 0.58
C SER A 127 -9.76 3.22 0.66
N SER A 128 -9.23 2.62 -0.42
CA SER A 128 -8.76 1.22 -0.36
C SER A 128 -7.48 1.06 0.46
N MET A 129 -6.65 2.10 0.54
CA MET A 129 -5.37 2.09 1.26
C MET A 129 -5.45 2.69 2.67
N ILE A 130 -6.57 3.30 3.07
CA ILE A 130 -6.66 4.02 4.36
C ILE A 130 -6.36 3.11 5.56
N SER A 131 -6.69 1.82 5.45
CA SER A 131 -6.43 0.80 6.47
C SER A 131 -4.94 0.54 6.72
N VAL A 132 -4.07 0.85 5.75
CA VAL A 132 -2.60 0.75 5.92
C VAL A 132 -2.14 1.57 7.14
N ARG A 133 -2.77 2.73 7.37
CA ARG A 133 -2.48 3.55 8.56
C ARG A 133 -2.82 2.83 9.85
N ALA A 134 -3.96 2.16 9.92
CA ALA A 134 -4.37 1.39 11.09
C ALA A 134 -3.48 0.15 11.29
N GLU A 135 -3.01 -0.47 10.22
CA GLU A 135 -2.05 -1.58 10.24
C GLU A 135 -0.69 -1.11 10.79
N LEU A 136 -0.15 -0.01 10.28
CA LEU A 136 1.06 0.64 10.82
C LEU A 136 0.88 1.00 12.30
N ALA A 137 -0.27 1.57 12.68
CA ALA A 137 -0.60 1.89 14.06
C ALA A 137 -0.68 0.66 14.98
N ARG A 138 -0.83 -0.55 14.43
CA ARG A 138 -0.77 -1.82 15.16
C ARG A 138 0.63 -2.43 15.22
N GLY A 139 1.63 -1.77 14.62
CA GLY A 139 2.99 -2.27 14.51
C GLY A 139 3.22 -3.19 13.31
N ASP A 140 2.31 -3.21 12.34
CA ASP A 140 2.53 -3.94 11.09
C ASP A 140 3.50 -3.16 10.19
N LEU A 141 4.70 -3.70 10.05
CA LEU A 141 5.77 -3.05 9.28
C LEU A 141 5.75 -3.42 7.78
N ARG A 142 4.79 -4.21 7.31
CA ARG A 142 4.72 -4.65 5.90
C ARG A 142 4.64 -3.48 4.94
N ALA A 143 3.91 -2.42 5.27
CA ALA A 143 3.84 -1.20 4.44
C ALA A 143 5.20 -0.49 4.32
N LEU A 144 6.00 -0.48 5.38
CA LEU A 144 7.36 0.08 5.35
C LEU A 144 8.26 -0.77 4.46
N TYR A 145 8.16 -2.10 4.60
CA TYR A 145 8.92 -3.03 3.76
C TYR A 145 8.55 -2.93 2.28
N LEU A 146 7.27 -2.71 1.94
CA LEU A 146 6.87 -2.39 0.55
C LEU A 146 7.52 -1.09 0.05
N GLY A 147 7.67 -0.09 0.91
CA GLY A 147 8.44 1.12 0.59
C GLY A 147 9.93 0.84 0.38
N TRP A 148 10.52 -0.08 1.13
CA TRP A 148 11.90 -0.51 0.91
C TRP A 148 12.07 -1.28 -0.40
N LEU A 149 11.14 -2.18 -0.75
CA LEU A 149 11.12 -2.86 -2.05
C LEU A 149 11.02 -1.86 -3.22
N LEU A 150 10.21 -0.81 -3.06
CA LEU A 150 10.12 0.27 -4.05
C LEU A 150 11.51 0.88 -4.30
N ARG A 151 12.26 1.18 -3.24
CA ARG A 151 13.61 1.74 -3.35
C ARG A 151 14.59 0.76 -4.01
N ALA A 152 14.48 -0.53 -3.69
CA ALA A 152 15.30 -1.56 -4.32
C ALA A 152 15.04 -1.63 -5.83
N GLN A 153 13.77 -1.68 -6.26
CA GLN A 153 13.43 -1.81 -7.67
C GLN A 153 13.71 -0.54 -8.49
N THR A 154 13.65 0.65 -7.88
CA THR A 154 13.99 1.91 -8.55
C THR A 154 15.50 2.15 -8.63
N GLY A 155 16.31 1.24 -8.07
CA GLY A 155 17.77 1.33 -8.09
C GLY A 155 18.33 2.39 -7.13
N GLU A 156 17.57 2.78 -6.10
CA GLU A 156 18.03 3.71 -5.07
C GLU A 156 18.97 3.07 -4.04
N LEU A 157 18.98 1.75 -3.96
CA LEU A 157 19.81 0.99 -3.04
C LEU A 157 20.97 0.34 -3.79
N ASP A 158 22.15 0.34 -3.19
CA ASP A 158 23.30 -0.35 -3.76
C ASP A 158 23.12 -1.88 -3.67
N ASP A 159 23.62 -2.60 -4.67
CA ASP A 159 23.56 -4.07 -4.76
C ASP A 159 24.12 -4.79 -3.52
N GLY A 160 25.06 -4.16 -2.81
CA GLY A 160 25.70 -4.69 -1.61
C GLY A 160 25.01 -4.33 -0.29
N GLU A 161 23.97 -3.49 -0.30
CA GLU A 161 23.20 -3.17 0.90
C GLU A 161 22.47 -4.42 1.41
N THR A 162 22.45 -4.59 2.73
CA THR A 162 21.75 -5.68 3.39
C THR A 162 20.26 -5.39 3.46
N GLU A 163 19.45 -6.40 3.19
CA GLU A 163 18.01 -6.35 3.37
C GLU A 163 17.65 -6.10 4.86
N PRO A 164 16.73 -5.17 5.16
CA PRO A 164 16.26 -4.93 6.51
C PRO A 164 15.39 -6.11 7.01
N PRO A 165 15.09 -6.18 8.31
CA PRO A 165 14.26 -7.26 8.85
C PRO A 165 12.93 -7.43 8.09
N VAL A 166 12.66 -8.64 7.61
CA VAL A 166 11.47 -8.97 6.82
C VAL A 166 10.28 -9.17 7.75
N PRO A 167 9.22 -8.34 7.65
CA PRO A 167 8.07 -8.45 8.53
C PRO A 167 7.27 -9.75 8.26
N PRO A 168 6.65 -10.34 9.29
CA PRO A 168 5.80 -11.51 9.13
C PRO A 168 4.59 -11.24 8.24
N GLY A 169 4.12 -12.26 7.51
CA GLY A 169 2.91 -12.17 6.69
C GLY A 169 3.06 -11.47 5.35
N LEU A 170 4.27 -11.32 4.81
CA LEU A 170 4.49 -10.70 3.50
C LEU A 170 3.88 -11.54 2.35
N GLY A 171 3.79 -12.86 2.53
CA GLY A 171 3.09 -13.76 1.60
C GLY A 171 1.56 -13.73 1.71
N GLN A 172 0.99 -12.96 2.65
CA GLN A 172 -0.45 -12.85 2.89
C GLN A 172 -0.81 -11.38 3.18
N LEU A 173 -0.68 -10.53 2.16
CA LEU A 173 -1.02 -9.12 2.26
C LEU A 173 -2.53 -8.92 2.54
N SER A 174 -2.85 -7.88 3.32
CA SER A 174 -4.23 -7.40 3.42
C SER A 174 -4.64 -6.71 2.10
N GLY A 175 -5.94 -6.58 1.82
CA GLY A 175 -6.39 -5.87 0.62
C GLY A 175 -5.91 -4.41 0.54
N SER A 176 -5.62 -3.78 1.69
CA SER A 176 -5.06 -2.43 1.76
C SER A 176 -3.58 -2.40 1.36
N LEU A 177 -2.80 -3.40 1.79
CA LEU A 177 -1.40 -3.58 1.42
C LEU A 177 -1.24 -4.04 -0.03
N GLU A 178 -2.17 -4.84 -0.55
CA GLU A 178 -2.24 -5.17 -1.99
C GLU A 178 -2.49 -3.90 -2.82
N SER A 179 -3.44 -3.07 -2.38
CA SER A 179 -3.71 -1.77 -3.01
C SER A 179 -2.48 -0.85 -2.98
N LEU A 180 -1.76 -0.82 -1.85
CA LEU A 180 -0.49 -0.10 -1.75
C LEU A 180 0.56 -0.64 -2.71
N ALA A 181 0.78 -1.96 -2.76
CA ALA A 181 1.75 -2.57 -3.67
C ALA A 181 1.42 -2.24 -5.14
N GLY A 182 0.12 -2.25 -5.50
CA GLY A 182 -0.35 -1.84 -6.83
C GLY A 182 -0.13 -0.35 -7.12
N LEU A 183 -0.39 0.54 -6.16
CA LEU A 183 -0.10 1.97 -6.28
C LEU A 183 1.39 2.19 -6.57
N LEU A 184 2.26 1.53 -5.80
CA LEU A 184 3.72 1.65 -5.89
C LEU A 184 4.32 0.94 -7.10
N ARG A 185 3.53 0.13 -7.82
CA ARG A 185 3.98 -0.71 -8.94
C ARG A 185 5.09 -1.68 -8.50
N ILE A 186 4.94 -2.29 -7.33
CA ILE A 186 5.90 -3.28 -6.85
C ILE A 186 5.87 -4.50 -7.77
N ASP A 187 7.03 -4.94 -8.24
CA ASP A 187 7.12 -6.16 -9.05
C ASP A 187 6.64 -7.38 -8.23
N GLY A 188 5.71 -8.14 -8.81
CA GLY A 188 5.10 -9.28 -8.13
C GLY A 188 6.05 -10.45 -7.90
N ASP A 189 7.04 -10.65 -8.78
CA ASP A 189 8.07 -11.67 -8.60
C ASP A 189 9.05 -11.24 -7.50
N LEU A 190 9.41 -9.95 -7.43
CA LEU A 190 10.19 -9.37 -6.33
C LEU A 190 9.49 -9.55 -4.98
N LEU A 191 8.20 -9.21 -4.89
CA LEU A 191 7.42 -9.39 -3.67
C LEU A 191 7.34 -10.86 -3.24
N GLN A 192 7.22 -11.79 -4.20
CA GLN A 192 7.19 -13.23 -3.90
C GLN A 192 8.54 -13.73 -3.38
N VAL A 193 9.66 -13.31 -3.98
CA VAL A 193 11.00 -13.67 -3.49
C VAL A 193 11.29 -13.05 -2.12
N ALA A 194 10.80 -11.84 -1.87
CA ALA A 194 10.84 -11.24 -0.56
C ALA A 194 10.07 -12.08 0.48
N ALA A 195 8.86 -12.54 0.12
CA ALA A 195 7.99 -13.30 1.00
C ALA A 195 8.53 -14.69 1.38
N GLU A 196 9.46 -15.26 0.62
CA GLU A 196 10.14 -16.52 0.97
C GLU A 196 10.92 -16.43 2.30
N ALA A 197 11.40 -15.24 2.66
CA ALA A 197 12.08 -14.98 3.93
C ALA A 197 11.12 -14.47 5.03
N SER A 198 9.84 -14.25 4.71
CA SER A 198 8.85 -13.75 5.66
C SER A 198 8.37 -14.87 6.57
N PRO A 199 8.41 -14.69 7.90
CA PRO A 199 7.72 -15.59 8.81
C PRO A 199 6.21 -15.63 8.53
N PRO A 200 5.52 -16.73 8.87
CA PRO A 200 4.06 -16.76 8.83
C PRO A 200 3.51 -15.75 9.83
N ILE A 201 2.39 -15.12 9.48
CA ILE A 201 1.63 -14.30 10.41
C ILE A 201 0.71 -15.22 11.23
N GLY A 202 0.68 -15.02 12.55
CA GLY A 202 -0.30 -15.69 13.41
C GLY A 202 -1.73 -15.22 13.09
N GLU A 203 -2.74 -15.87 13.68
CA GLU A 203 -4.14 -15.47 13.49
C GLU A 203 -4.33 -13.97 13.79
N THR A 204 -4.64 -13.18 12.77
CA THR A 204 -4.84 -11.73 12.86
C THR A 204 -6.17 -11.35 13.52
N GLY A 205 -7.03 -12.34 13.79
CA GLY A 205 -8.29 -12.15 14.50
C GLY A 205 -8.06 -11.78 15.96
N LEU A 206 -8.79 -10.76 16.42
CA LEU A 206 -8.91 -10.46 17.85
C LEU A 206 -9.99 -11.36 18.43
N ASN A 207 -9.60 -12.30 19.29
CA ASN A 207 -10.57 -13.07 20.06
C ASN A 207 -11.04 -12.21 21.24
N ARG A 208 -12.36 -11.96 21.32
CA ARG A 208 -12.95 -11.12 22.37
C ARG A 208 -12.62 -11.62 23.77
N ASP A 209 -12.61 -12.93 23.99
CA ASP A 209 -12.38 -13.51 25.31
C ASP A 209 -10.91 -13.38 25.73
N GLU A 210 -10.00 -13.54 24.77
CA GLU A 210 -8.56 -13.32 24.97
C GLU A 210 -8.26 -11.86 25.31
N VAL A 211 -8.82 -10.92 24.52
CA VAL A 211 -8.68 -9.49 24.76
C VAL A 211 -9.30 -9.12 26.10
N CYS A 212 -10.48 -9.64 26.46
CA CYS A 212 -11.09 -9.40 27.77
C CYS A 212 -10.21 -9.90 28.92
N ALA A 213 -9.61 -11.08 28.79
CA ALA A 213 -8.71 -11.63 29.80
C ALA A 213 -7.46 -10.75 29.98
N TRP A 214 -6.85 -10.30 28.88
CA TRP A 214 -5.69 -9.40 28.90
C TRP A 214 -6.04 -8.01 29.43
N VAL A 215 -7.16 -7.41 28.99
CA VAL A 215 -7.64 -6.16 29.57
C VAL A 215 -7.84 -6.35 31.07
N GLY A 216 -8.28 -7.52 31.54
CA GLY A 216 -8.34 -7.88 32.96
C GLY A 216 -7.03 -7.67 33.74
N THR A 217 -5.86 -7.86 33.12
CA THR A 217 -4.54 -7.71 33.77
C THR A 217 -4.05 -6.28 33.84
N VAL A 218 -4.58 -5.37 33.02
CA VAL A 218 -4.22 -3.94 33.05
C VAL A 218 -4.71 -3.28 34.35
N PRO A 219 -3.88 -2.52 35.09
CA PRO A 219 -4.27 -1.84 36.32
C PRO A 219 -5.52 -0.96 36.15
N VAL A 220 -6.39 -0.94 37.17
CA VAL A 220 -7.64 -0.15 37.12
C VAL A 220 -7.38 1.33 36.90
N ARG A 221 -6.37 1.88 37.58
CA ARG A 221 -5.98 3.28 37.42
C ARG A 221 -5.61 3.62 35.97
N GLU A 222 -4.87 2.74 35.31
CA GLU A 222 -4.46 2.92 33.91
C GLU A 222 -5.67 2.85 32.97
N LYS A 223 -6.61 1.92 33.21
CA LYS A 223 -7.89 1.88 32.48
C LYS A 223 -8.70 3.16 32.63
N ASP A 224 -8.83 3.66 33.86
CA ASP A 224 -9.60 4.88 34.14
C ASP A 224 -8.96 6.10 33.47
N GLU A 225 -7.63 6.20 33.49
CA GLU A 225 -6.87 7.26 32.80
C GLU A 225 -7.08 7.20 31.27
N ILE A 226 -6.98 6.01 30.66
CA ILE A 226 -7.17 5.83 29.21
C ILE A 226 -8.60 6.16 28.77
N ILE A 227 -9.61 5.68 29.52
CA ILE A 227 -11.02 5.98 29.23
C ILE A 227 -11.28 7.48 29.37
N THR A 228 -10.71 8.12 30.39
CA THR A 228 -10.86 9.57 30.61
C THR A 228 -10.27 10.34 29.43
N ASN A 229 -9.04 10.03 29.01
CA ASN A 229 -8.38 10.70 27.88
C ASN A 229 -9.13 10.48 26.56
N LEU A 230 -9.68 9.28 26.33
CA LEU A 230 -10.50 9.00 25.16
C LEU A 230 -11.77 9.88 25.12
N LEU A 231 -12.42 10.09 26.26
CA LEU A 231 -13.65 10.87 26.36
C LEU A 231 -13.41 12.38 26.33
N VAL A 232 -12.32 12.85 26.92
CA VAL A 232 -12.01 14.28 27.05
C VAL A 232 -11.20 14.80 25.87
N ASP A 233 -10.15 14.07 25.49
CA ASP A 233 -9.17 14.52 24.49
C ASP A 233 -9.36 13.89 23.11
N ALA A 234 -10.32 12.95 22.98
CA ALA A 234 -10.53 12.15 21.76
C ALA A 234 -9.25 11.45 21.29
N ASP A 235 -8.41 11.04 22.25
CA ASP A 235 -7.10 10.46 21.95
C ASP A 235 -7.21 8.99 21.52
N HIS A 236 -7.55 8.78 20.25
CA HIS A 236 -7.66 7.45 19.64
C HIS A 236 -6.32 6.69 19.56
N ALA A 237 -5.18 7.38 19.70
CA ALA A 237 -3.89 6.71 19.62
C ALA A 237 -3.54 5.92 20.89
N GLN A 238 -4.04 6.29 22.07
CA GLN A 238 -3.88 5.46 23.29
C GLN A 238 -4.52 4.08 23.13
N LEU A 239 -5.66 3.98 22.42
CA LEU A 239 -6.29 2.69 22.12
C LEU A 239 -5.44 1.84 21.18
N ALA A 240 -4.80 2.47 20.20
CA ALA A 240 -3.89 1.78 19.29
C ALA A 240 -2.61 1.33 20.00
N GLU A 241 -2.08 2.10 20.96
CA GLU A 241 -0.96 1.72 21.82
C GLU A 241 -1.28 0.48 22.68
N LEU A 242 -2.44 0.45 23.34
CA LEU A 242 -2.91 -0.73 24.07
C LEU A 242 -3.00 -1.95 23.16
N LEU A 243 -3.54 -1.77 21.97
CA LEU A 243 -3.63 -2.85 20.98
C LEU A 243 -2.24 -3.34 20.56
N GLN A 244 -1.28 -2.44 20.34
CA GLN A 244 0.12 -2.84 20.07
C GLN A 244 0.72 -3.62 21.24
N GLN A 245 0.48 -3.19 22.47
CA GLN A 245 0.99 -3.87 23.66
C GLN A 245 0.42 -5.29 23.76
N PHE A 246 -0.91 -5.42 23.62
CA PHE A 246 -1.57 -6.72 23.58
C PHE A 246 -1.00 -7.62 22.48
N LEU A 247 -0.85 -7.11 21.26
CA LEU A 247 -0.31 -7.89 20.14
C LEU A 247 1.13 -8.32 20.38
N LYS A 248 1.99 -7.44 20.93
CA LYS A 248 3.38 -7.76 21.30
C LYS A 248 3.46 -8.86 22.34
N GLU A 249 2.60 -8.80 23.36
CA GLU A 249 2.53 -9.83 24.41
C GLU A 249 1.99 -11.16 23.87
N ARG A 250 1.02 -11.11 22.93
CA ARG A 250 0.41 -12.28 22.30
C ARG A 250 1.33 -13.02 21.34
N THR A 251 2.04 -12.30 20.46
CA THR A 251 2.92 -12.93 19.45
C THR A 251 4.24 -13.42 20.04
N GLY A 252 4.60 -13.00 21.26
CA GLY A 252 5.95 -13.19 21.78
C GLY A 252 7.01 -12.65 20.83
N ASN A 253 8.24 -13.15 20.91
CA ASN A 253 9.39 -12.77 20.08
C ASN A 253 9.28 -13.15 18.57
N GLY A 254 8.08 -13.44 18.05
CA GLY A 254 7.80 -13.68 16.62
C GLY A 254 7.91 -12.41 15.77
N GLY A 255 9.06 -11.75 15.85
CA GLY A 255 9.36 -10.50 15.16
C GLY A 255 9.81 -10.70 13.72
N ALA A 256 10.12 -9.58 13.06
CA ALA A 256 10.67 -9.57 11.72
C ALA A 256 11.94 -10.44 11.62
N ALA A 257 12.08 -11.22 10.55
CA ALA A 257 13.22 -12.09 10.32
C ALA A 257 14.39 -11.29 9.74
N THR A 258 15.56 -11.36 10.35
CA THR A 258 16.80 -10.84 9.75
C THR A 258 17.30 -11.82 8.70
N THR A 259 17.66 -11.30 7.53
CA THR A 259 18.31 -12.07 6.48
C THR A 259 19.73 -11.53 6.28
N ASP A 260 20.66 -12.38 5.83
CA ASP A 260 21.97 -11.95 5.34
C ASP A 260 21.92 -11.65 3.83
N ARG A 261 20.71 -11.50 3.27
CA ARG A 261 20.50 -11.30 1.84
C ARG A 261 20.78 -9.84 1.49
N THR A 262 21.50 -9.65 0.39
CA THR A 262 21.74 -8.32 -0.18
C THR A 262 20.67 -7.94 -1.18
N VAL A 263 20.52 -6.64 -1.45
CA VAL A 263 19.64 -6.10 -2.49
C VAL A 263 19.90 -6.78 -3.83
N GLY A 264 21.16 -6.91 -4.24
CA GLY A 264 21.49 -7.54 -5.53
C GLY A 264 21.11 -9.02 -5.58
N GLN A 265 21.22 -9.76 -4.47
CA GLN A 265 20.76 -11.16 -4.42
C GLN A 265 19.24 -11.25 -4.54
N LEU A 266 18.51 -10.36 -3.88
CA LEU A 266 17.05 -10.28 -3.94
C LEU A 266 16.58 -9.97 -5.37
N LEU A 267 17.13 -8.92 -6.01
CA LEU A 267 16.77 -8.53 -7.37
C LEU A 267 17.11 -9.61 -8.40
N ARG A 268 18.28 -10.26 -8.30
CA ARG A 268 18.64 -11.38 -9.18
C ARG A 268 17.71 -12.58 -9.03
N ALA A 269 17.31 -12.91 -7.80
CA ALA A 269 16.36 -13.99 -7.57
C ALA A 269 14.98 -13.66 -8.15
N ALA A 270 14.54 -12.40 -8.06
CA ALA A 270 13.31 -11.92 -8.69
C ALA A 270 13.37 -12.03 -10.22
N GLU A 271 14.49 -11.62 -10.84
CA GLU A 271 14.72 -11.74 -12.29
C GLU A 271 14.65 -13.20 -12.75
N VAL A 272 15.33 -14.12 -12.03
CA VAL A 272 15.29 -15.55 -12.32
C VAL A 272 13.85 -16.08 -12.28
N ARG A 273 13.08 -15.70 -11.25
CA ARG A 273 11.67 -16.09 -11.12
C ARG A 273 10.83 -15.54 -12.27
N ALA A 274 10.98 -14.27 -12.61
CA ALA A 274 10.28 -13.62 -13.70
C ALA A 274 10.56 -14.30 -15.05
N THR A 275 11.82 -14.65 -15.32
CA THR A 275 12.19 -15.36 -16.56
C THR A 275 11.56 -16.75 -16.64
N GLU A 276 11.53 -17.51 -15.55
CA GLU A 276 10.90 -18.83 -15.52
C GLU A 276 9.39 -18.75 -15.69
N ARG A 277 8.73 -17.79 -15.02
CA ARG A 277 7.29 -17.53 -15.19
C ARG A 277 6.95 -17.20 -16.64
N ARG A 278 7.68 -16.28 -17.27
CA ARG A 278 7.48 -15.92 -18.69
C ARG A 278 7.65 -17.14 -19.62
N ARG A 279 8.60 -18.04 -19.34
CA ARG A 279 8.79 -19.29 -20.10
C ARG A 279 7.59 -20.24 -19.96
N ILE A 280 7.09 -20.43 -18.74
CA ILE A 280 5.92 -21.27 -18.45
C ILE A 280 4.66 -20.71 -19.13
N GLU A 281 4.43 -19.40 -19.00
CA GLU A 281 3.29 -18.69 -19.61
C GLU A 281 3.33 -18.76 -21.15
N ALA A 282 4.49 -18.51 -21.76
CA ALA A 282 4.66 -18.64 -23.21
C ALA A 282 4.39 -20.06 -23.70
N GLY A 283 4.86 -21.08 -22.97
CA GLY A 283 4.57 -22.48 -23.27
C GLY A 283 3.08 -22.82 -23.17
N ARG A 284 2.36 -22.25 -22.20
CA ARG A 284 0.90 -22.42 -22.06
C ARG A 284 0.15 -21.74 -23.20
N CYS A 285 0.49 -20.49 -23.52
CA CYS A 285 -0.12 -19.75 -24.62
C CYS A 285 0.10 -20.45 -25.97
N ALA A 286 1.31 -20.95 -26.23
CA ALA A 286 1.60 -21.73 -27.43
C ALA A 286 0.77 -23.02 -27.53
N ARG A 287 0.61 -23.75 -26.42
CA ARG A 287 -0.25 -24.96 -26.36
C ARG A 287 -1.73 -24.63 -26.61
N GLU A 288 -2.24 -23.55 -26.01
CA GLU A 288 -3.63 -23.13 -26.20
C GLU A 288 -3.88 -22.63 -27.63
N LYS A 289 -2.94 -21.88 -28.22
CA LYS A 289 -2.99 -21.45 -29.62
C LYS A 289 -2.98 -22.64 -30.57
N ALA A 290 -2.07 -23.60 -30.38
CA ALA A 290 -2.01 -24.81 -31.18
C ALA A 290 -3.29 -25.66 -31.06
N ARG A 291 -3.90 -25.72 -29.87
CA ARG A 291 -5.20 -26.38 -29.68
C ARG A 291 -6.30 -25.69 -30.48
N ARG A 292 -6.43 -24.36 -30.39
CA ARG A 292 -7.43 -23.58 -31.14
C ARG A 292 -7.24 -23.74 -32.65
N GLU A 293 -6.00 -23.71 -33.13
CA GLU A 293 -5.69 -23.91 -34.55
C GLU A 293 -6.09 -25.30 -35.04
N ARG A 294 -5.85 -26.36 -34.25
CA ARG A 294 -6.31 -27.72 -34.56
C ARG A 294 -7.83 -27.83 -34.58
N GLU A 295 -8.52 -27.23 -33.61
CA GLU A 295 -9.99 -27.20 -33.55
C GLU A 295 -10.58 -26.47 -34.78
N VAL A 296 -9.99 -25.34 -35.17
CA VAL A 296 -10.38 -24.60 -36.38
C VAL A 296 -10.09 -25.41 -37.65
N ALA A 297 -8.95 -26.09 -37.73
CA ALA A 297 -8.61 -26.92 -38.88
C ALA A 297 -9.61 -28.09 -39.06
N ILE A 298 -9.94 -28.80 -37.98
CA ILE A 298 -10.93 -29.88 -38.00
C ILE A 298 -12.33 -29.35 -38.36
N ALA A 299 -12.72 -28.17 -37.86
CA ALA A 299 -14.00 -27.56 -38.20
C ALA A 299 -14.07 -27.16 -39.69
N ARG A 300 -12.97 -26.65 -40.26
CA ARG A 300 -12.86 -26.32 -41.68
C ARG A 300 -12.94 -27.57 -42.55
N GLU A 301 -12.26 -28.65 -42.19
CA GLU A 301 -12.29 -29.93 -42.91
C GLU A 301 -13.71 -30.49 -42.96
N LYS A 302 -14.40 -30.57 -41.81
CA LYS A 302 -15.82 -30.98 -41.76
C LYS A 302 -16.74 -30.08 -42.59
N HIS A 303 -16.48 -28.79 -42.64
CA HIS A 303 -17.26 -27.85 -43.45
C HIS A 303 -17.05 -28.11 -44.95
N VAL A 304 -15.81 -28.31 -45.39
CA VAL A 304 -15.47 -28.63 -46.78
C VAL A 304 -16.10 -29.97 -47.20
N ASP A 305 -16.01 -31.01 -46.37
CA ASP A 305 -16.63 -32.31 -46.63
C ASP A 305 -18.16 -32.21 -46.76
N SER A 306 -18.80 -31.38 -45.92
CA SER A 306 -20.24 -31.13 -45.99
C SER A 306 -20.67 -30.43 -47.29
N LEU A 307 -19.80 -29.59 -47.87
CA LEU A 307 -20.04 -28.90 -49.14
C LEU A 307 -19.84 -29.84 -50.33
N ALA A 308 -18.86 -30.74 -50.27
CA ALA A 308 -18.63 -31.76 -51.30
C ALA A 308 -19.80 -32.76 -51.37
N ALA A 309 -20.26 -33.27 -50.23
CA ALA A 309 -21.41 -34.18 -50.16
C ALA A 309 -22.73 -33.56 -50.69
N ARG A 310 -22.85 -32.23 -50.65
CA ARG A 310 -24.02 -31.50 -51.17
C ARG A 310 -23.98 -31.29 -52.69
N LYS A 311 -22.81 -31.44 -53.30
CA LYS A 311 -22.60 -31.29 -54.75
C LYS A 311 -22.76 -32.61 -55.51
N ASP A 312 -22.45 -33.73 -54.87
CA ASP A 312 -22.58 -35.08 -55.45
C ASP A 312 -24.00 -35.67 -55.32
N GLY A 313 -24.92 -34.95 -54.66
CA GLY A 313 -26.34 -35.32 -54.50
C GLY A 313 -27.31 -34.64 -55.49
N LEU A 314 -26.78 -34.00 -56.55
CA LEU A 314 -27.51 -33.39 -57.67
C LEU A 314 -27.19 -34.13 -58.96
#